data_AF-A0A0D8BNH1-F1
#
_entry.id   AF-A0A0D8BNH1-F1
#
_cell.length_a   1.000
_cell.length_b   1.000
_cell.length_c   1.000
_cell.angle_alpha   90.00
_cell.angle_beta   90.00
_cell.angle_gamma   90.00
#
_symmetry.space_group_name_H-M   'P 1'
#
loop_
_entity.id
_entity.type
_entity.pdbx_description
1 polymer ?
#
loop_
_entity_poly.entity_id
_entity_poly.type
_entity_poly.pdbx_seq_one_letter_code
_entity_poly.pdbx_strand_id
1 'polypeptide(L)'
;MTQCKVPANGRRELKERCRQGKHEGARNAQHFIQRLEKRKQEALLFLRKKEVPFDHNQAERDLRMVKVKQKISGTFRQEDDAEAFCVMRSVMSTLQKHEKPVWESLQRLLSGESLQTILHSS
;
A
#
# COMPACT_ATOMS: atom_id res chain seq x y z
N MET A 1 20.55 7.34 19.03
CA MET A 1 19.87 6.60 17.94
C MET A 1 20.77 5.45 17.48
N THR A 2 20.52 4.23 17.94
CA THR A 2 21.38 3.08 17.62
C THR A 2 21.20 2.69 16.15
N GLN A 3 22.27 2.79 15.36
CA GLN A 3 22.26 2.30 13.99
C GLN A 3 22.13 0.77 14.01
N CYS A 4 20.93 0.24 13.74
CA CYS A 4 20.78 -1.16 13.38
C CYS A 4 21.61 -1.45 12.12
N LYS A 5 22.82 -2.01 12.28
CA LYS A 5 23.68 -2.47 11.19
C LYS A 5 23.21 -3.86 10.80
N VAL A 6 22.95 -4.08 9.52
CA VAL A 6 22.70 -5.44 9.00
C VAL A 6 24.01 -6.23 9.19
N PRO A 7 23.97 -7.45 9.75
CA PRO A 7 25.19 -8.23 9.99
C PRO A 7 25.98 -8.42 8.69
N ALA A 8 27.28 -8.08 8.75
CA ALA A 8 28.16 -8.03 7.58
C ALA A 8 28.33 -9.39 6.89
N ASN A 9 28.13 -10.49 7.62
CA ASN A 9 28.25 -11.86 7.10
C ASN A 9 27.12 -12.18 6.11
N GLY A 10 25.86 -11.89 6.44
CA GLY A 10 24.73 -12.18 5.56
C GLY A 10 24.75 -11.40 4.23
N ARG A 11 25.32 -10.19 4.21
CA ARG A 11 25.47 -9.41 2.96
C ARG A 11 26.53 -10.00 2.02
N ARG A 12 27.62 -10.54 2.56
CA ARG A 12 28.70 -11.13 1.76
C ARG A 12 28.20 -12.41 1.09
N GLU A 13 27.54 -13.27 1.86
CA GLU A 13 26.92 -14.51 1.37
C GLU A 13 25.89 -14.24 0.26
N LEU A 14 25.03 -13.23 0.43
CA LEU A 14 24.05 -12.84 -0.61
C LEU A 14 24.71 -12.36 -1.91
N LYS A 15 25.77 -11.54 -1.81
CA LYS A 15 26.53 -11.06 -2.98
C LYS A 15 27.24 -12.19 -3.71
N GLU A 16 27.79 -13.13 -2.96
CA GLU A 16 28.50 -14.30 -3.48
C GLU A 16 27.54 -15.25 -4.20
N ARG A 17 26.36 -15.49 -3.62
CA ARG A 17 25.26 -16.24 -4.27
C ARG A 17 24.76 -15.58 -5.56
N CYS A 18 24.69 -14.24 -5.60
CA CYS A 18 24.34 -13.50 -6.82
C CYS A 18 25.42 -13.61 -7.91
N ARG A 19 26.71 -13.65 -7.54
CA ARG A 19 27.85 -13.86 -8.47
C ARG A 19 27.91 -15.28 -9.01
N GLN A 20 27.53 -16.28 -8.22
CA GLN A 20 27.53 -17.70 -8.61
C GLN A 20 26.35 -18.11 -9.53
N GLY A 21 25.60 -17.16 -10.08
CA GLY A 21 24.47 -17.44 -10.99
C GLY A 21 23.24 -18.08 -10.32
N LYS A 22 23.24 -18.27 -9.00
CA LYS A 22 22.14 -18.90 -8.25
C LYS A 22 21.02 -17.90 -7.95
N HIS A 23 19.95 -18.03 -8.74
CA HIS A 23 18.56 -17.67 -8.49
C HIS A 23 18.20 -16.18 -8.33
N GLU A 24 17.16 -15.78 -9.07
CA GLU A 24 16.41 -14.53 -8.99
C GLU A 24 16.10 -14.09 -7.53
N GLY A 25 15.83 -15.05 -6.64
CA GLY A 25 15.57 -14.81 -5.22
C GLY A 25 16.74 -14.13 -4.48
N ALA A 26 17.99 -14.46 -4.80
CA ALA A 26 19.16 -13.83 -4.16
C ALA A 26 19.30 -12.35 -4.60
N ARG A 27 19.03 -12.06 -5.88
CA ARG A 27 19.02 -10.68 -6.41
C ARG A 27 17.88 -9.87 -5.82
N ASN A 28 16.68 -10.45 -5.74
CA ASN A 28 15.52 -9.80 -5.12
C ASN A 28 15.77 -9.48 -3.65
N ALA A 29 16.37 -10.40 -2.89
CA ALA A 29 16.77 -10.16 -1.50
C ALA A 29 17.82 -9.03 -1.40
N GLN A 30 18.81 -9.00 -2.30
CA GLN A 30 19.82 -7.93 -2.32
C GLN A 30 19.18 -6.56 -2.62
N HIS A 31 18.30 -6.46 -3.62
CA HIS A 31 17.58 -5.23 -3.94
C HIS A 31 16.64 -4.79 -2.81
N PHE A 32 16.03 -5.73 -2.10
CA PHE A 32 15.19 -5.45 -0.95
C PHE A 32 16.01 -4.83 0.19
N ILE A 33 17.13 -5.45 0.57
CA ILE A 33 18.02 -4.94 1.62
C ILE A 33 18.54 -3.54 1.27
N GLN A 34 18.98 -3.31 0.03
CA GLN A 34 19.43 -2.00 -0.42
C GLN A 34 18.33 -0.93 -0.31
N ARG A 35 17.08 -1.28 -0.67
CA ARG A 35 15.93 -0.37 -0.53
C ARG A 35 15.59 -0.10 0.93
N LEU A 36 15.61 -1.12 1.78
CA LEU A 36 15.39 -0.96 3.23
C LEU A 36 16.44 -0.06 3.88
N GLU A 37 17.71 -0.16 3.46
CA GLU A 37 18.77 0.71 3.96
C GLU A 37 18.57 2.15 3.53
N LYS A 38 18.27 2.36 2.24
CA LYS A 38 17.99 3.70 1.69
C LYS A 38 16.80 4.37 2.38
N ARG A 39 15.75 3.60 2.70
CA ARG A 39 14.49 4.10 3.30
C ARG A 39 14.33 3.68 4.77
N LYS A 40 15.43 3.46 5.49
CA LYS A 40 15.42 2.92 6.86
C LYS A 40 14.58 3.76 7.82
N GLN A 41 14.64 5.08 7.69
CA GLN A 41 13.88 5.99 8.56
C GLN A 41 12.36 5.83 8.36
N GLU A 42 11.94 5.66 7.11
CA GLU A 42 10.54 5.47 6.74
C GLU A 42 10.05 4.07 7.14
N ALA A 43 10.85 3.03 6.87
CA ALA A 43 10.55 1.66 7.22
C ALA A 43 10.40 1.43 8.74
N LEU A 44 11.10 2.25 9.56
CA LEU A 44 11.07 2.18 11.02
C LEU A 44 10.27 3.31 11.66
N LEU A 45 9.44 4.03 10.88
CA LEU A 45 8.71 5.20 11.37
C LEU A 45 7.73 4.84 12.50
N PHE A 46 7.13 3.65 12.46
CA PHE A 46 6.23 3.11 13.49
C PHE A 46 6.88 3.02 14.88
N LEU A 47 8.21 2.94 14.98
CA LEU A 47 8.93 2.96 16.26
C LEU A 47 8.96 4.36 16.90
N ARG A 48 8.68 5.41 16.13
CA ARG A 48 8.77 6.82 16.56
C ARG A 48 7.42 7.51 16.58
N LYS A 49 6.49 7.11 15.72
CA LYS A 49 5.13 7.67 15.61
C LYS A 49 4.11 6.59 15.88
N LYS A 50 3.33 6.74 16.95
CA LYS A 50 2.34 5.74 17.39
C LYS A 50 1.17 5.63 16.40
N GLU A 51 0.91 6.70 15.68
CA GLU A 51 -0.14 6.77 14.64
C GLU A 51 0.18 5.91 13.40
N VAL A 52 1.45 5.53 13.21
CA VAL A 52 1.87 4.73 12.06
C VAL A 52 1.87 3.25 12.48
N PRO A 53 1.00 2.41 11.90
CA PRO A 53 0.98 0.99 12.22
C PRO A 53 2.28 0.31 11.76
N PHE A 54 2.65 -0.77 12.44
CA PHE A 54 3.78 -1.61 12.05
C PHE A 54 3.55 -2.31 10.71
N ASP A 55 2.29 -2.69 10.44
CA ASP A 55 1.91 -3.41 9.23
C ASP A 55 1.51 -2.48 8.07
N HIS A 56 1.64 -3.01 6.86
CA HIS A 56 1.23 -2.34 5.62
C HIS A 56 -0.14 -2.83 5.11
N ASN A 57 -0.93 -3.49 5.97
CA ASN A 57 -2.10 -4.26 5.52
C ASN A 57 -3.15 -3.36 4.86
N GLN A 58 -3.28 -2.11 5.32
CA GLN A 58 -4.26 -1.19 4.76
C GLN A 58 -3.95 -0.82 3.30
N ALA A 59 -2.71 -0.44 3.02
CA ALA A 59 -2.30 -0.07 1.67
C ALA A 59 -2.29 -1.27 0.72
N GLU A 60 -1.92 -2.46 1.20
CA GLU A 60 -2.05 -3.69 0.41
C GLU A 60 -3.53 -3.97 0.07
N ARG A 61 -4.43 -3.89 1.06
CA ARG A 61 -5.87 -4.10 0.85
C ARG A 61 -6.45 -3.11 -0.17
N ASP A 62 -6.06 -1.84 -0.09
CA ASP A 62 -6.51 -0.82 -1.02
C ASP A 62 -6.03 -1.12 -2.46
N LEU A 63 -4.79 -1.57 -2.65
CA LEU A 63 -4.24 -1.96 -3.96
C LEU A 63 -4.78 -3.29 -4.49
N ARG A 64 -5.12 -4.23 -3.59
CA ARG A 64 -5.58 -5.58 -3.95
C ARG A 64 -6.80 -5.54 -4.86
N MET A 65 -7.66 -4.55 -4.70
CA MET A 65 -8.88 -4.43 -5.49
C MET A 65 -8.65 -4.12 -6.96
N VAL A 66 -7.53 -3.44 -7.29
CA VAL A 66 -7.09 -3.30 -8.68
C VAL A 66 -6.77 -4.68 -9.28
N LYS A 67 -6.07 -5.53 -8.52
CA LYS A 67 -5.72 -6.88 -8.99
C LYS A 67 -6.93 -7.80 -9.06
N VAL A 68 -7.86 -7.70 -8.11
CA VAL A 68 -9.13 -8.44 -8.14
C VAL A 68 -9.94 -8.06 -9.38
N LYS A 69 -10.06 -6.76 -9.69
CA LYS A 69 -10.69 -6.29 -10.91
C LYS A 69 -10.03 -6.88 -12.15
N GLN A 70 -8.70 -6.84 -12.24
CA GLN A 70 -7.98 -7.45 -13.36
C GLN A 70 -8.23 -8.94 -13.50
N LYS A 71 -8.28 -9.66 -12.39
CA LYS A 71 -8.48 -11.11 -12.38
C LYS A 71 -9.89 -11.53 -12.79
N ILE A 72 -10.91 -10.81 -12.31
CA ILE A 72 -12.32 -11.18 -12.49
C ILE A 72 -12.89 -10.55 -13.78
N SER A 73 -12.54 -9.30 -14.06
CA SER A 73 -13.17 -8.46 -15.09
C SER A 73 -12.19 -7.97 -16.16
N GLY A 74 -10.94 -8.47 -16.17
CA GLY A 74 -9.91 -8.04 -17.12
C GLY A 74 -9.37 -6.63 -16.85
N THR A 75 -8.54 -6.10 -17.75
CA THR A 75 -7.96 -4.74 -17.61
C THR A 75 -8.97 -3.65 -18.01
N PHE A 76 -8.68 -2.40 -17.68
CA PHE A 76 -9.44 -1.27 -18.24
C PHE A 76 -9.05 -1.08 -19.71
N ARG A 77 -9.99 -0.56 -20.52
CA ARG A 77 -9.74 -0.26 -21.94
C ARG A 77 -9.27 1.18 -22.12
N GLN A 78 -9.75 2.08 -21.27
CA GLN A 78 -9.40 3.49 -21.24
C GLN A 78 -8.84 3.87 -19.86
N GLU A 79 -8.01 4.91 -19.81
CA GLU A 79 -7.45 5.42 -18.55
C GLU A 79 -8.54 6.04 -17.66
N ASP A 80 -9.52 6.72 -18.26
CA ASP A 80 -10.67 7.31 -17.56
C ASP A 80 -11.45 6.28 -16.73
N ASP A 81 -11.63 5.05 -17.26
CA ASP A 81 -12.28 3.96 -16.52
C ASP A 81 -11.47 3.54 -15.28
N ALA A 82 -10.13 3.54 -15.41
CA ALA A 82 -9.23 3.20 -14.33
C ALA A 82 -9.20 4.30 -13.26
N GLU A 83 -9.27 5.56 -13.68
CA GLU A 83 -9.39 6.71 -12.78
C GLU A 83 -10.73 6.67 -12.03
N ALA A 84 -11.84 6.50 -12.74
CA ALA A 84 -13.17 6.39 -12.12
C ALA A 84 -13.22 5.25 -11.09
N PHE A 85 -12.62 4.10 -11.41
CA PHE A 85 -12.45 3.01 -10.45
C PHE A 85 -11.67 3.44 -9.21
N CYS A 86 -10.52 4.10 -9.38
CA CYS A 86 -9.71 4.59 -8.26
C CYS A 86 -10.49 5.59 -7.39
N VAL A 87 -11.22 6.53 -8.01
CA VAL A 87 -12.06 7.51 -7.32
C VAL A 87 -13.12 6.81 -6.48
N MET A 88 -13.93 5.93 -7.08
CA MET A 88 -14.98 5.19 -6.35
C MET A 88 -14.40 4.41 -5.16
N ARG A 89 -13.27 3.72 -5.37
CA ARG A 89 -12.59 2.97 -4.30
C ARG A 89 -12.07 3.87 -3.19
N SER A 90 -11.52 5.04 -3.54
CA SER A 90 -11.01 6.01 -2.56
C SER A 90 -12.14 6.58 -1.69
N VAL A 91 -13.30 6.87 -2.29
CA VAL A 91 -14.50 7.33 -1.58
C VAL A 91 -14.99 6.25 -0.62
N MET A 92 -15.15 5.01 -1.07
CA MET A 92 -15.58 3.91 -0.20
C MET A 92 -14.61 3.66 0.96
N SER A 93 -13.29 3.69 0.71
CA SER A 93 -12.26 3.54 1.75
C SER A 93 -12.34 4.67 2.78
N THR A 94 -12.59 5.90 2.33
CA THR A 94 -12.75 7.06 3.20
C THR A 94 -14.00 6.92 4.08
N LEU A 95 -15.15 6.57 3.50
CA LEU A 95 -16.39 6.37 4.25
C LEU A 95 -16.22 5.30 5.34
N GLN A 96 -15.57 4.18 5.03
CA GLN A 96 -15.28 3.11 6.00
C GLN A 96 -14.36 3.57 7.13
N LYS A 97 -13.32 4.36 6.83
CA LYS A 97 -12.40 4.90 7.84
C LYS A 97 -13.07 5.88 8.81
N HIS A 98 -14.12 6.55 8.35
CA HIS A 98 -14.94 7.44 9.17
C HIS A 98 -16.17 6.75 9.76
N GLU A 99 -16.23 5.41 9.70
CA GLU A 99 -17.31 4.60 10.26
C GLU A 99 -18.71 5.00 9.74
N LYS A 100 -18.77 5.54 8.51
CA LYS A 100 -20.02 5.92 7.85
C LYS A 100 -20.66 4.72 7.17
N PRO A 101 -22.00 4.63 7.19
CA PRO A 101 -22.72 3.55 6.52
C PRO A 101 -22.58 3.74 4.99
N VAL A 102 -21.86 2.82 4.35
CA VAL A 102 -21.33 3.02 2.98
C VAL A 102 -22.44 3.17 1.96
N TRP A 103 -23.50 2.38 2.07
CA TRP A 103 -24.58 2.38 1.08
C TRP A 103 -25.36 3.69 1.10
N GLU A 104 -25.82 4.12 2.28
CA GLU A 104 -26.55 5.37 2.49
C GLU A 104 -25.70 6.58 2.11
N SER A 105 -24.40 6.54 2.44
CA SER A 105 -23.46 7.59 2.05
C SER A 105 -23.30 7.69 0.54
N LEU A 106 -23.25 6.57 -0.17
CA LEU A 106 -23.21 6.57 -1.64
C LEU A 106 -24.50 7.11 -2.25
N GLN A 107 -25.66 6.77 -1.68
CA GLN A 107 -26.95 7.34 -2.13
C GLN A 107 -26.98 8.87 -1.96
N ARG A 108 -26.48 9.38 -0.83
CA ARG A 108 -26.37 10.82 -0.55
C ARG A 108 -25.42 11.52 -1.53
N LEU A 109 -24.25 10.93 -1.78
CA LEU A 109 -23.28 11.44 -2.76
C LEU A 109 -23.88 11.54 -4.16
N LEU A 110 -24.56 10.48 -4.61
CA LEU A 110 -25.19 10.44 -5.93
C LEU A 110 -26.39 11.39 -6.03
N SER A 111 -26.98 11.77 -4.90
CA SER A 111 -28.04 12.78 -4.81
C SER A 111 -27.50 14.21 -4.82
N GLY A 112 -26.18 14.39 -4.96
CA GLY A 112 -25.51 15.69 -5.08
C GLY A 112 -24.99 16.27 -3.76
N GLU A 113 -25.08 15.52 -2.66
CA GLU A 113 -24.50 15.97 -1.39
C GLU A 113 -22.97 15.80 -1.38
N SER A 114 -22.26 16.75 -0.79
CA SER A 114 -20.79 16.71 -0.79
C SER A 114 -20.25 15.64 0.17
N LEU A 115 -19.11 15.04 -0.18
CA LEU A 115 -18.42 14.08 0.70
C LEU A 115 -18.09 14.70 2.07
N GLN A 116 -17.70 15.98 2.10
CA GLN A 116 -17.43 16.72 3.33
C GLN A 116 -18.66 16.73 4.24
N THR A 117 -19.85 17.01 3.70
CA THR A 117 -21.10 17.05 4.47
C THR A 117 -21.40 15.69 5.11
N ILE A 118 -21.20 14.60 4.37
CA ILE A 118 -21.48 13.24 4.85
C ILE A 118 -20.48 12.82 5.93
N LEU A 119 -19.21 13.19 5.80
CA LEU A 119 -18.19 12.87 6.79
C LEU A 119 -18.41 13.59 8.13
N HIS A 120 -18.92 14.82 8.09
CA HIS A 120 -19.19 15.63 9.28
C HIS A 120 -20.60 15.48 9.85
N SER A 121 -21.55 14.87 9.12
CA SER A 121 -22.87 14.57 9.66
C SER A 121 -22.73 13.57 10.81
N SER A 122 -23.20 13.93 12.01
CA SER A 122 -23.13 13.09 13.22
C SER A 122 -23.78 11.73 13.02
#